data_AF-A0A529PCJ7-F1
#
_entry.id   AF-A0A529PCJ7-F1
#
_cell.length_a   1.000
_cell.length_b   1.000
_cell.length_c   1.000
_cell.angle_alpha   90.00
_cell.angle_beta   90.00
_cell.angle_gamma   90.00
#
_symmetry.space_group_name_H-M   'P 1'
#
loop_
_entity.id
_entity.type
_entity.pdbx_description
1 polymer ?
#
loop_
_entity_poly.entity_id
_entity_poly.type
_entity_poly.pdbx_seq_one_letter_code
_entity_poly.pdbx_strand_id
1 'polypeptide(L)'
;MTMARAAASRRSFLGHSYNLVGVVASLVILAWTLVAIFAPYIIPHPIGDIVDDDYFGPMRQGLWLGSDYLGRDMLSRVLMGARYTVGISLAAVSIACFSGVVLGMIAAVTGGWLDTCLSRFLDAMNSIPSKLFGLVVVAAVGSSIPVLILTLAVIYIPGSYRFARALAVNINTMDFMTVARVRGESTLYLVGSEILPNIIRPVLADFGLRFVFIVLLLSGLSFL
;
A
#
# COMPACT_ATOMS: atom_id res chain seq x y z
N MET A 1 10.51 -24.41 -51.38
CA MET A 1 11.16 -23.08 -51.46
C MET A 1 10.03 -22.10 -51.75
N THR A 2 9.55 -21.25 -50.86
CA THR A 2 10.27 -20.30 -49.98
C THR A 2 9.41 -19.94 -48.75
N MET A 3 10.11 -19.67 -47.65
CA MET A 3 9.65 -19.53 -46.28
C MET A 3 8.63 -18.41 -46.02
N ALA A 4 7.62 -18.73 -45.22
CA ALA A 4 6.80 -17.76 -44.50
C ALA A 4 7.65 -17.04 -43.44
N ARG A 5 7.82 -15.72 -43.60
CA ARG A 5 8.44 -14.85 -42.58
C ARG A 5 7.46 -14.66 -41.43
N ALA A 6 7.65 -15.41 -40.34
CA ALA A 6 7.06 -15.10 -39.06
C ALA A 6 7.64 -13.77 -38.56
N ALA A 7 6.85 -12.71 -38.59
CA ALA A 7 7.19 -11.43 -37.98
C ALA A 7 7.17 -11.61 -36.46
N ALA A 8 8.34 -11.82 -35.86
CA ALA A 8 8.53 -11.74 -34.43
C ALA A 8 8.22 -10.31 -33.97
N SER A 9 7.00 -10.09 -33.46
CA SER A 9 6.61 -8.86 -32.76
C SER A 9 7.48 -8.72 -31.51
N ARG A 10 8.60 -8.02 -31.65
CA ARG A 10 9.45 -7.55 -30.55
C ARG A 10 8.65 -6.53 -29.73
N ARG A 11 7.78 -6.99 -28.83
CA ARG A 11 7.09 -6.12 -27.88
C ARG A 11 8.15 -5.50 -26.98
N SER A 12 8.54 -4.27 -27.28
CA SER A 12 9.40 -3.46 -26.44
C SER A 12 8.76 -3.34 -25.07
N PHE A 13 9.42 -3.84 -24.03
CA PHE A 13 9.01 -3.70 -22.64
C PHE A 13 9.00 -2.23 -22.16
N LEU A 14 9.55 -1.31 -22.98
CA LEU A 14 9.84 0.09 -22.65
C LEU A 14 9.14 1.11 -23.58
N GLY A 15 7.96 0.76 -24.12
CA GLY A 15 7.16 1.66 -24.95
C GLY A 15 6.17 2.55 -24.19
N HIS A 16 6.51 3.04 -22.99
CA HIS A 16 5.66 3.97 -22.24
C HIS A 16 6.14 5.39 -22.49
N SER A 17 5.40 6.17 -23.30
CA SER A 17 5.56 7.61 -23.30
C SER A 17 5.17 8.13 -21.92
N TYR A 18 6.07 8.82 -21.24
CA TYR A 18 5.76 9.43 -19.96
C TYR A 18 4.67 10.49 -20.17
N ASN A 19 3.43 10.17 -19.81
CA ASN A 19 2.34 11.15 -19.76
C ASN A 19 2.72 12.22 -18.73
N LEU A 20 2.44 13.48 -19.03
CA LEU A 20 2.76 14.63 -18.16
C LEU A 20 2.24 14.42 -16.73
N VAL A 21 1.04 13.85 -16.60
CA VAL A 21 0.45 13.47 -15.30
C VAL A 21 1.33 12.49 -14.52
N GLY A 22 1.89 11.49 -15.19
CA GLY A 22 2.80 10.51 -14.58
C GLY A 22 4.10 11.14 -14.11
N VAL A 23 4.66 12.07 -14.90
CA VAL A 23 5.87 12.81 -14.52
C VAL A 23 5.60 13.67 -13.29
N VAL A 24 4.54 14.47 -13.30
CA VAL A 24 4.17 15.34 -12.16
C VAL A 24 3.91 14.50 -10.91
N ALA A 25 3.14 13.41 -11.02
CA ALA A 25 2.88 12.51 -9.90
C ALA A 25 4.18 11.89 -9.36
N SER A 26 5.08 11.44 -10.24
CA SER A 26 6.37 10.88 -9.84
C SER A 26 7.26 11.90 -9.14
N LEU A 27 7.26 13.16 -9.58
CA LEU A 27 8.01 14.24 -8.94
C LEU A 27 7.48 14.54 -7.54
N VAL A 28 6.16 14.59 -7.36
CA VAL A 28 5.55 14.80 -6.04
C VAL A 28 5.88 13.66 -5.08
N ILE A 29 5.78 12.41 -5.54
CA ILE A 29 6.15 11.24 -4.73
C ILE A 29 7.64 11.27 -4.38
N LEU A 30 8.50 11.58 -5.36
CA LEU A 30 9.94 11.69 -5.15
C LEU A 30 10.26 12.77 -4.12
N ALA A 31 9.67 13.95 -4.23
CA ALA A 31 9.86 15.05 -3.30
C ALA A 31 9.49 14.66 -1.86
N TRP A 32 8.30 14.09 -1.64
CA TRP A 32 7.88 13.64 -0.31
C TRP A 32 8.69 12.45 0.21
N THR A 33 9.16 11.58 -0.67
CA THR A 33 10.06 10.47 -0.30
C THR A 33 11.41 11.01 0.18
N LEU A 34 11.97 12.00 -0.52
CA LEU A 34 13.20 12.67 -0.10
C LEU A 34 13.00 13.37 1.25
N VAL A 35 11.89 14.08 1.44
CA VAL A 35 11.54 14.67 2.74
C VAL A 35 11.46 13.61 3.83
N ALA A 36 10.75 12.49 3.62
CA ALA A 36 10.62 11.43 4.60
C ALA A 36 11.98 10.80 4.99
N ILE A 37 12.89 10.61 4.03
CA ILE A 37 14.21 10.03 4.27
C ILE A 37 15.12 11.03 5.01
N PHE A 38 15.19 12.27 4.52
CA PHE A 38 16.12 13.28 5.01
C PHE A 38 15.57 14.15 6.15
N ALA A 39 14.30 14.02 6.53
CA ALA A 39 13.68 14.80 7.60
C ALA A 39 14.54 14.94 8.88
N PRO A 40 15.15 13.86 9.44
CA PRO A 40 15.97 13.98 10.65
C PRO A 40 17.18 14.92 10.51
N TYR A 41 17.63 15.18 9.28
CA TYR A 41 18.76 16.07 8.98
C TYR A 41 18.32 17.48 8.57
N ILE A 42 17.05 17.67 8.20
CA ILE A 42 16.51 18.94 7.70
C ILE A 42 15.78 19.71 8.81
N ILE A 43 15.29 19.03 9.85
CA ILE A 43 14.52 19.68 10.91
C ILE A 43 15.35 20.76 11.65
N PRO A 44 14.84 22.00 11.77
CA PRO A 44 15.51 23.05 12.54
C PRO A 44 15.62 22.73 14.04
N HIS A 45 14.60 22.08 14.60
CA HIS A 45 14.49 21.83 16.04
C HIS A 45 14.03 20.40 16.32
N PRO A 46 14.44 19.78 17.45
CA PRO A 46 13.90 18.49 17.86
C PRO A 46 12.38 18.55 18.09
N ILE A 47 11.65 17.54 17.59
CA ILE A 47 10.17 17.50 17.58
C ILE A 47 9.47 17.58 18.96
N GLY A 48 10.21 17.33 20.04
CA GLY A 48 9.71 17.32 21.41
C GLY A 48 9.98 18.61 22.17
N ASP A 49 10.90 19.43 21.68
CA ASP A 49 11.40 20.61 22.40
C ASP A 49 10.40 21.75 22.28
N ILE A 50 10.18 22.42 23.41
CA ILE A 50 9.43 23.67 23.49
C ILE A 50 10.43 24.76 23.14
N VAL A 51 10.24 25.38 21.98
CA VAL A 51 11.15 26.37 21.37
C VAL A 51 10.55 27.77 21.33
N ASP A 52 9.30 27.91 21.73
CA ASP A 52 8.56 29.15 21.79
C ASP A 52 7.74 29.21 23.08
N ASP A 53 7.74 30.38 23.72
CA ASP A 53 6.95 30.64 24.93
C ASP A 53 5.53 31.14 24.58
N ASP A 54 5.33 31.58 23.32
CA ASP A 54 4.02 31.96 22.80
C ASP A 54 3.21 30.72 22.38
N TYR A 55 1.98 30.62 22.87
CA TYR A 55 1.00 29.63 22.38
C TYR A 55 0.57 30.01 20.96
N PHE A 56 0.79 29.12 19.98
CA PHE A 56 0.55 29.43 18.56
C PHE A 56 1.32 30.67 18.07
N GLY A 57 2.61 30.72 18.37
CA GLY A 57 3.48 31.80 17.92
C GLY A 57 3.50 31.94 16.40
N PRO A 58 3.60 33.19 15.89
CA PRO A 58 3.54 33.46 14.46
C PRO A 58 4.81 33.00 13.75
N MET A 59 4.77 32.99 12.41
CA MET A 59 5.95 32.72 11.59
C MET A 59 7.06 33.74 11.88
N ARG A 60 8.25 33.26 12.26
CA ARG A 60 9.44 34.09 12.59
C ARG A 60 10.71 33.38 12.12
N GLN A 61 11.84 34.10 12.15
CA GLN A 61 13.14 33.50 11.82
C GLN A 61 13.46 32.37 12.81
N GLY A 62 13.63 31.16 12.30
CA GLY A 62 13.80 29.94 13.12
C GLY A 62 12.51 29.15 13.40
N LEU A 63 11.33 29.74 13.17
CA LEU A 63 10.00 29.11 13.27
C LEU A 63 9.21 29.40 11.98
N TRP A 64 9.60 28.77 10.88
CA TRP A 64 9.13 29.15 9.54
C TRP A 64 7.63 28.88 9.32
N LEU A 65 7.06 27.92 10.07
CA LEU A 65 5.62 27.63 10.09
C LEU A 65 4.96 28.02 11.42
N GLY A 66 5.65 28.77 12.28
CA GLY A 66 5.20 29.09 13.63
C GLY A 66 5.32 27.91 14.61
N SER A 67 4.75 28.09 15.80
CA SER A 67 4.73 27.08 16.86
C SER A 67 3.32 26.50 17.08
N ASP A 68 3.25 25.30 17.67
CA ASP A 68 1.96 24.71 18.07
C ASP A 68 1.46 25.21 19.44
N TYR A 69 0.36 24.63 19.91
CA TYR A 69 -0.23 24.93 21.22
C TYR A 69 0.67 24.58 22.41
N LEU A 70 1.80 23.87 22.20
CA LEU A 70 2.79 23.59 23.23
C LEU A 70 4.08 24.39 23.02
N GLY A 71 4.13 25.30 22.04
CA GLY A 71 5.33 26.06 21.71
C GLY A 71 6.38 25.26 20.92
N ARG A 72 6.00 24.15 20.27
CA ARG A 72 6.92 23.32 19.45
C ARG A 72 6.94 23.78 18.00
N ASP A 73 8.09 23.66 17.33
CA ASP A 73 8.22 24.05 15.92
C ASP A 73 7.34 23.20 14.98
N MET A 74 6.39 23.85 14.30
CA MET A 74 5.49 23.19 13.37
C MET A 74 6.20 22.64 12.13
N LEU A 75 7.24 23.32 11.63
CA LEU A 75 7.97 22.83 10.45
C LEU A 75 8.64 21.49 10.74
N SER A 76 9.40 21.41 11.84
CA SER A 76 10.04 20.16 12.28
C SER A 76 9.04 19.03 12.45
N ARG A 77 7.86 19.32 13.04
CA ARG A 77 6.79 18.34 13.25
C ARG A 77 6.16 17.86 11.94
N VAL A 78 5.96 18.74 10.96
CA VAL A 78 5.42 18.35 9.64
C VAL A 78 6.41 17.48 8.87
N LEU A 79 7.70 17.85 8.84
CA LEU A 79 8.73 17.09 8.13
C LEU A 79 8.93 15.70 8.75
N MET A 80 9.01 15.61 10.08
CA MET A 80 9.08 14.32 10.77
C MET A 80 7.77 13.54 10.67
N GLY A 81 6.62 14.22 10.70
CA GLY A 81 5.31 13.62 10.45
C GLY A 81 5.25 12.90 9.11
N ALA A 82 5.76 13.54 8.05
CA ALA A 82 5.83 12.93 6.71
C ALA A 82 6.62 11.61 6.70
N ARG A 83 7.72 11.54 7.44
CA ARG A 83 8.49 10.29 7.61
C ARG A 83 7.65 9.17 8.20
N TYR A 84 6.93 9.44 9.28
CA TYR A 84 6.08 8.44 9.92
C TYR A 84 4.88 8.06 9.04
N THR A 85 4.20 9.04 8.44
CA THR A 85 3.05 8.81 7.56
C THR A 85 3.43 7.93 6.37
N VAL A 86 4.51 8.26 5.66
CA VAL A 86 4.96 7.49 4.50
C VAL A 86 5.46 6.12 4.93
N GLY A 87 6.32 6.05 5.96
CA GLY A 87 6.92 4.79 6.41
C GLY A 87 5.90 3.78 6.92
N ILE A 88 5.00 4.19 7.82
CA ILE A 88 3.97 3.31 8.39
C ILE A 88 3.01 2.84 7.30
N SER A 89 2.54 3.76 6.45
CA SER A 89 1.58 3.42 5.39
C SER A 89 2.19 2.50 4.34
N LEU A 90 3.46 2.72 3.97
CA LEU A 90 4.17 1.87 3.01
C LEU A 90 4.40 0.46 3.56
N ALA A 91 4.77 0.33 4.84
CA ALA A 91 4.91 -0.97 5.47
C ALA A 91 3.58 -1.72 5.56
N ALA A 92 2.53 -1.03 6.02
CA ALA A 92 1.18 -1.61 6.15
C ALA A 92 0.60 -2.04 4.80
N VAL A 93 0.70 -1.20 3.77
CA VAL A 93 0.19 -1.55 2.42
C VAL A 93 0.99 -2.71 1.82
N SER A 94 2.30 -2.78 2.05
CA SER A 94 3.13 -3.88 1.55
C SER A 94 2.69 -5.21 2.14
N ILE A 95 2.45 -5.26 3.46
CA ILE A 95 1.97 -6.46 4.14
C ILE A 95 0.56 -6.82 3.64
N ALA A 96 -0.36 -5.85 3.59
CA ALA A 96 -1.74 -6.07 3.17
C ALA A 96 -1.86 -6.52 1.70
N CYS A 97 -1.13 -5.85 0.80
CA CYS A 97 -1.10 -6.20 -0.62
C CYS A 97 -0.45 -7.57 -0.81
N PHE A 98 0.73 -7.80 -0.24
CA PHE A 98 1.42 -9.09 -0.42
C PHE A 98 0.57 -10.26 0.10
N SER A 99 0.13 -10.20 1.35
CA SER A 99 -0.66 -11.29 1.94
C SER A 99 -2.02 -11.45 1.26
N GLY A 100 -2.75 -10.35 1.00
CA GLY A 100 -4.04 -10.40 0.32
C GLY A 100 -3.93 -10.93 -1.11
N VAL A 101 -2.96 -10.47 -1.89
CA VAL A 101 -2.75 -10.91 -3.27
C VAL A 101 -2.40 -12.39 -3.33
N VAL A 102 -1.46 -12.84 -2.50
CA VAL A 102 -1.07 -14.26 -2.43
C VAL A 102 -2.26 -15.12 -2.04
N LEU A 103 -2.99 -14.77 -0.97
CA LEU A 103 -4.17 -15.52 -0.53
C LEU A 103 -5.27 -15.53 -1.61
N GLY A 104 -5.51 -14.40 -2.29
CA GLY A 104 -6.54 -14.25 -3.31
C GLY A 104 -6.26 -15.08 -4.56
N MET A 105 -5.00 -15.12 -5.01
CA MET A 105 -4.58 -15.97 -6.12
C MET A 105 -4.65 -17.46 -5.74
N ILE A 106 -4.18 -17.83 -4.55
CA ILE A 106 -4.25 -19.23 -4.08
C ILE A 106 -5.71 -19.68 -4.02
N ALA A 107 -6.59 -18.89 -3.39
CA ALA A 107 -8.02 -19.20 -3.32
C ALA A 107 -8.65 -19.39 -4.70
N ALA A 108 -8.29 -18.55 -5.68
CA ALA A 108 -8.80 -18.67 -7.05
C ALA A 108 -8.35 -19.98 -7.75
N VAL A 109 -7.10 -20.43 -7.55
CA VAL A 109 -6.56 -21.64 -8.19
C VAL A 109 -7.05 -22.93 -7.52
N THR A 110 -7.11 -22.93 -6.18
CA THR A 110 -7.54 -24.11 -5.41
C THR A 110 -9.05 -24.30 -5.43
N GLY A 111 -9.81 -23.20 -5.39
CA GLY A 111 -11.27 -23.22 -5.27
C GLY A 111 -11.76 -23.96 -4.02
N GLY A 112 -13.04 -24.37 -4.06
CA GLY A 112 -13.64 -25.26 -3.07
C GLY A 112 -13.75 -24.67 -1.65
N TRP A 113 -13.46 -25.50 -0.65
CA TRP A 113 -13.60 -25.15 0.76
C TRP A 113 -12.61 -24.06 1.21
N LEU A 114 -11.36 -24.11 0.76
CA LEU A 114 -10.35 -23.11 1.13
C LEU A 114 -10.78 -21.71 0.70
N ASP A 115 -11.23 -21.59 -0.55
CA ASP A 115 -11.77 -20.33 -1.09
C ASP A 115 -12.98 -19.84 -0.30
N THR A 116 -13.92 -20.75 0.02
CA THR A 116 -15.12 -20.40 0.79
C THR A 116 -14.78 -19.93 2.20
N CYS A 117 -13.87 -20.62 2.90
CA CYS A 117 -13.45 -20.26 4.25
C CYS A 117 -12.71 -18.92 4.29
N LEU A 118 -11.74 -18.71 3.40
CA LEU A 118 -10.99 -17.44 3.34
C LEU A 118 -11.91 -16.27 2.98
N SER A 119 -12.76 -16.44 1.97
CA SER A 119 -13.69 -15.40 1.55
C SER A 119 -14.65 -15.02 2.67
N ARG A 120 -15.24 -16.01 3.37
CA ARG A 120 -16.14 -15.75 4.50
C ARG A 120 -15.45 -15.08 5.68
N PHE A 121 -14.23 -15.52 6.03
CA PHE A 121 -13.46 -14.92 7.11
C PHE A 121 -13.16 -13.45 6.82
N LEU A 122 -12.66 -13.15 5.62
CA LEU A 122 -12.29 -11.79 5.22
C LEU A 122 -13.52 -10.88 5.01
N ASP A 123 -14.64 -11.42 4.55
CA ASP A 123 -15.91 -10.68 4.48
C ASP A 123 -16.46 -10.38 5.88
N ALA A 124 -16.31 -11.30 6.85
CA ALA A 124 -16.65 -11.03 8.24
C ALA A 124 -15.78 -9.91 8.84
N MET A 125 -14.49 -9.84 8.50
CA MET A 125 -13.63 -8.73 8.92
C MET A 125 -14.10 -7.38 8.38
N ASN A 126 -14.54 -7.32 7.11
CA ASN A 126 -15.09 -6.11 6.50
C ASN A 126 -16.43 -5.65 7.10
N SER A 127 -17.12 -6.50 7.87
CA SER A 127 -18.35 -6.10 8.56
C SER A 127 -18.08 -5.09 9.68
N ILE A 128 -16.86 -5.06 10.20
CA ILE A 128 -16.44 -4.12 11.24
C ILE A 128 -15.94 -2.83 10.57
N PRO A 129 -16.47 -1.65 10.94
CA PRO A 129 -15.97 -0.38 10.43
C PRO A 129 -14.48 -0.19 10.74
N SER A 130 -13.67 0.07 9.71
CA SER A 130 -12.20 0.12 9.81
C SER A 130 -11.68 1.12 10.85
N LYS A 131 -12.29 2.30 10.94
CA LYS A 131 -11.95 3.33 11.93
C LYS A 131 -12.19 2.84 13.37
N LEU A 132 -13.34 2.19 13.61
CA LEU A 132 -13.68 1.65 14.93
C LEU A 132 -12.73 0.51 15.30
N PHE A 133 -12.44 -0.39 14.35
CA PHE A 133 -11.47 -1.46 14.57
C PHE A 133 -10.09 -0.91 14.96
N GLY A 134 -9.59 0.08 14.20
CA GLY A 134 -8.31 0.72 14.50
C GLY A 134 -8.30 1.39 15.87
N LEU A 135 -9.34 2.14 16.21
CA LEU A 135 -9.49 2.79 17.51
C LEU A 135 -9.45 1.78 18.67
N VAL A 136 -10.23 0.71 18.60
CA VAL A 136 -10.29 -0.31 19.65
C VAL A 136 -8.93 -0.96 19.86
N VAL A 137 -8.22 -1.29 18.77
CA VAL A 137 -6.88 -1.90 18.88
C VAL A 137 -5.87 -0.95 19.49
N VAL A 138 -5.84 0.32 19.04
CA VAL A 138 -4.92 1.33 19.59
C VAL A 138 -5.24 1.64 21.05
N ALA A 139 -6.52 1.71 21.43
CA ALA A 139 -6.94 1.93 22.81
C ALA A 139 -6.60 0.75 23.74
N ALA A 140 -6.68 -0.50 23.24
CA ALA A 140 -6.41 -1.69 24.04
C ALA A 140 -4.92 -2.02 24.16
N VAL A 141 -4.15 -1.87 23.08
CA VAL A 141 -2.73 -2.29 23.00
C VAL A 141 -1.76 -1.11 23.13
N GLY A 142 -2.21 0.09 22.79
CA GLY A 142 -1.40 1.31 22.76
C GLY A 142 -0.93 1.70 21.34
N SER A 143 -0.48 2.94 21.21
CA SER A 143 -0.02 3.54 19.95
C SER A 143 1.50 3.35 19.75
N SER A 144 1.90 2.15 19.32
CA SER A 144 3.28 1.91 18.86
C SER A 144 3.35 1.73 17.35
N ILE A 145 4.50 2.06 16.74
CA ILE A 145 4.70 1.92 15.29
C ILE A 145 4.35 0.50 14.79
N PRO A 146 4.82 -0.59 15.42
CA PRO A 146 4.47 -1.95 14.99
C PRO A 146 2.97 -2.24 15.09
N VAL A 147 2.30 -1.78 16.15
CA VAL A 147 0.86 -1.96 16.32
C VAL A 147 0.12 -1.25 15.20
N LEU A 148 0.44 0.01 14.91
CA LEU A 148 -0.18 0.75 13.80
C LEU A 148 0.01 0.04 12.45
N ILE A 149 1.22 -0.44 12.15
CA ILE A 149 1.50 -1.17 10.91
C ILE A 149 0.64 -2.43 10.80
N LEU A 150 0.62 -3.26 11.85
CA LEU A 150 -0.13 -4.52 11.85
C LEU A 150 -1.64 -4.29 11.79
N THR A 151 -2.16 -3.34 12.56
CA THR A 151 -3.59 -2.98 12.57
C THR A 151 -4.03 -2.51 11.18
N LEU A 152 -3.29 -1.57 10.58
CA LEU A 152 -3.60 -1.07 9.24
C LEU A 152 -3.47 -2.19 8.19
N ALA A 153 -2.46 -3.05 8.29
CA ALA A 153 -2.31 -4.17 7.38
C ALA A 153 -3.53 -5.09 7.44
N VAL A 154 -3.90 -5.55 8.65
CA VAL A 154 -5.03 -6.45 8.88
C VAL A 154 -6.35 -5.88 8.35
N ILE A 155 -6.59 -4.58 8.57
CA ILE A 155 -7.78 -3.88 8.05
C ILE A 155 -7.86 -3.93 6.51
N TYR A 156 -6.73 -3.82 5.81
CA TYR A 156 -6.70 -3.73 4.34
C TYR A 156 -6.45 -5.06 3.60
N ILE A 157 -6.08 -6.13 4.30
CA ILE A 157 -5.95 -7.49 3.72
C ILE A 157 -7.22 -7.94 2.98
N PRO A 158 -8.44 -7.84 3.55
CA PRO A 158 -9.66 -8.31 2.89
C PRO A 158 -9.91 -7.67 1.52
N GLY A 159 -9.67 -6.35 1.42
CA GLY A 159 -9.84 -5.65 0.16
C GLY A 159 -8.83 -6.10 -0.90
N SER A 160 -7.57 -6.29 -0.50
CA SER A 160 -6.49 -6.75 -1.39
C SER A 160 -6.75 -8.17 -1.90
N TYR A 161 -7.18 -9.05 -0.99
CA TYR A 161 -7.63 -10.40 -1.30
C TYR A 161 -8.75 -10.42 -2.34
N ARG A 162 -9.80 -9.63 -2.12
CA ARG A 162 -10.95 -9.58 -3.04
C ARG A 162 -10.55 -9.08 -4.42
N PHE A 163 -9.70 -8.06 -4.49
CA PHE A 163 -9.21 -7.51 -5.75
C PHE A 163 -8.39 -8.55 -6.53
N ALA A 164 -7.37 -9.16 -5.89
CA ALA A 164 -6.53 -10.15 -6.53
C ALA A 164 -7.31 -11.41 -6.93
N ARG A 165 -8.23 -11.88 -6.06
CA ARG A 165 -9.10 -13.03 -6.35
C ARG A 165 -9.98 -12.77 -7.55
N ALA A 166 -10.61 -11.59 -7.65
CA ALA A 166 -11.46 -11.24 -8.79
C ALA A 166 -10.68 -11.28 -10.12
N LEU A 167 -9.44 -10.81 -10.15
CA LEU A 167 -8.58 -10.90 -11.33
C LEU A 167 -8.13 -12.34 -11.59
N ALA A 168 -7.69 -13.05 -10.55
CA ALA A 168 -7.17 -14.41 -10.66
C ALA A 168 -8.23 -15.41 -11.13
N VAL A 169 -9.50 -15.27 -10.71
CA VAL A 169 -10.60 -16.11 -11.18
C VAL A 169 -10.78 -15.99 -12.69
N ASN A 170 -10.67 -14.79 -13.25
CA ASN A 170 -10.78 -14.56 -14.70
C ASN A 170 -9.61 -15.17 -15.48
N ILE A 171 -8.39 -15.14 -14.92
CA ILE A 171 -7.22 -15.77 -15.55
C ILE A 171 -7.31 -17.30 -15.44
N ASN A 172 -7.77 -17.82 -14.30
CA ASN A 172 -7.82 -19.25 -14.02
C ASN A 172 -8.77 -20.05 -14.94
N THR A 173 -9.68 -19.38 -15.66
CA THR A 173 -10.58 -20.00 -16.64
C THR A 173 -10.03 -20.03 -18.07
N MET A 174 -8.83 -19.50 -18.32
CA MET A 174 -8.23 -19.43 -19.66
C MET A 174 -7.59 -20.75 -20.11
N ASP A 175 -7.55 -21.01 -21.42
CA ASP A 175 -7.07 -22.29 -21.99
C ASP A 175 -5.63 -22.64 -21.59
N PHE A 176 -4.72 -21.66 -21.51
CA PHE A 176 -3.34 -21.92 -21.11
C PHE A 176 -3.22 -22.42 -19.66
N MET A 177 -4.14 -22.03 -18.77
CA MET A 177 -4.22 -22.55 -17.41
C MET A 177 -4.66 -24.01 -17.40
N THR A 178 -5.64 -24.37 -18.25
CA THR A 178 -6.08 -25.76 -18.42
C THR A 178 -4.93 -26.62 -18.93
N VAL A 179 -4.18 -26.15 -19.93
CA VAL A 179 -3.01 -26.84 -20.47
C VAL A 179 -1.92 -27.04 -19.40
N ALA A 180 -1.61 -26.01 -18.61
CA ALA A 180 -0.64 -26.10 -17.53
C ALA A 180 -1.08 -27.13 -16.46
N ARG A 181 -2.37 -27.19 -16.13
CA ARG A 181 -2.92 -28.16 -15.18
C ARG A 181 -2.85 -29.60 -15.70
N VAL A 182 -3.13 -29.81 -16.99
CA VAL A 182 -3.00 -31.14 -17.65
C VAL A 182 -1.55 -31.62 -17.67
N ARG A 183 -0.57 -30.71 -17.73
CA ARG A 183 0.86 -31.03 -17.60
C ARG A 183 1.28 -31.45 -16.18
N GLY A 184 0.39 -31.34 -15.19
CA GLY A 184 0.66 -31.69 -13.81
C GLY A 184 1.40 -30.60 -13.02
N GLU A 185 1.34 -29.35 -13.48
CA GLU A 185 1.99 -28.23 -12.78
C GLU A 185 1.35 -27.97 -11.41
N SER A 186 2.19 -27.64 -10.43
CA SER A 186 1.74 -27.39 -9.06
C SER A 186 0.93 -26.09 -8.93
N THR A 187 0.07 -26.00 -7.91
CA THR A 187 -0.68 -24.76 -7.58
C THR A 187 0.23 -23.54 -7.44
N LEU A 188 1.40 -23.70 -6.82
CA LEU A 188 2.37 -22.61 -6.65
C LEU A 188 2.94 -22.15 -7.99
N TYR A 189 3.20 -23.08 -8.91
CA TYR A 189 3.60 -22.76 -10.28
C TYR A 189 2.50 -21.99 -11.00
N LEU A 190 1.25 -22.46 -10.93
CA LEU A 190 0.11 -21.77 -11.54
C LEU A 190 -0.07 -20.34 -10.99
N VAL A 191 0.09 -20.15 -9.68
CA VAL A 191 -0.03 -18.83 -9.05
C VAL A 191 1.14 -17.92 -9.46
N GLY A 192 2.38 -18.38 -9.31
CA GLY A 192 3.57 -17.55 -9.49
C GLY A 192 3.98 -17.32 -10.94
N SER A 193 3.86 -18.35 -11.78
CA SER A 193 4.34 -18.32 -13.17
C SER A 193 3.25 -17.95 -14.17
N GLU A 194 1.98 -18.30 -13.89
CA GLU A 194 0.89 -18.06 -14.83
C GLU A 194 0.01 -16.87 -14.41
N ILE A 195 -0.50 -16.83 -13.18
CA ILE A 195 -1.44 -15.78 -12.75
C ILE A 195 -0.75 -14.45 -12.45
N LEU A 196 0.27 -14.46 -11.58
CA LEU A 196 0.91 -13.25 -11.09
C LEU A 196 1.42 -12.34 -12.23
N PRO A 197 2.12 -12.84 -13.27
CA PRO A 197 2.59 -11.98 -14.37
C PRO A 197 1.45 -11.35 -15.18
N ASN A 198 0.29 -12.00 -15.23
CA ASN A 198 -0.89 -11.50 -15.95
C ASN A 198 -1.65 -10.42 -15.16
N ILE A 199 -1.58 -10.43 -13.82
CA ILE A 199 -2.31 -9.48 -12.96
C ILE A 199 -1.42 -8.44 -12.28
N ILE A 200 -0.08 -8.51 -12.44
CA ILE A 200 0.84 -7.63 -11.72
C ILE A 200 0.58 -6.13 -11.97
N ARG A 201 0.19 -5.76 -13.19
CA ARG A 201 -0.08 -4.36 -13.56
C ARG A 201 -1.28 -3.76 -12.79
N PRO A 202 -2.47 -4.37 -12.83
CA PRO A 202 -3.59 -3.88 -12.02
C PRO A 202 -3.34 -4.02 -10.52
N VAL A 203 -2.59 -5.03 -10.06
CA VAL A 203 -2.21 -5.18 -8.64
C VAL A 203 -1.32 -4.02 -8.18
N LEU A 204 -0.35 -3.58 -8.98
CA LEU A 204 0.48 -2.42 -8.66
C LEU A 204 -0.32 -1.10 -8.65
N ALA A 205 -1.38 -0.99 -9.46
CA ALA A 205 -2.28 0.15 -9.41
C ALA A 205 -3.12 0.14 -8.11
N ASP A 206 -3.67 -1.01 -7.72
CA ASP A 206 -4.40 -1.19 -6.45
C ASP A 206 -3.51 -0.92 -5.23
N PHE A 207 -2.23 -1.32 -5.27
CA PHE A 207 -1.24 -0.99 -4.24
C PHE A 207 -1.16 0.53 -4.00
N GLY A 208 -1.05 1.33 -5.07
CA GLY A 208 -0.99 2.79 -4.97
C GLY A 208 -2.27 3.40 -4.38
N LEU A 209 -3.44 2.90 -4.79
CA LEU A 209 -4.73 3.34 -4.25
C LEU A 209 -4.87 3.01 -2.76
N ARG A 210 -4.47 1.80 -2.35
CA ARG A 210 -4.50 1.38 -0.95
C ARG A 210 -3.56 2.17 -0.07
N PHE A 211 -2.38 2.51 -0.58
CA PHE A 211 -1.45 3.37 0.13
C PHE A 211 -2.13 4.69 0.52
N VAL A 212 -2.85 5.33 -0.40
CA VAL A 212 -3.60 6.57 -0.12
C VAL A 212 -4.65 6.35 0.96
N PHE A 213 -5.44 5.28 0.87
CA PHE A 213 -6.48 5.02 1.87
C PHE A 213 -5.90 4.70 3.26
N ILE A 214 -4.77 3.99 3.32
CA ILE A 214 -4.06 3.70 4.57
C ILE A 214 -3.52 4.98 5.19
N VAL A 215 -2.95 5.89 4.39
CA VAL A 215 -2.50 7.22 4.86
C VAL A 215 -3.68 7.99 5.47
N LEU A 216 -4.84 7.99 4.81
CA LEU A 216 -6.05 8.67 5.31
C LEU A 216 -6.57 8.04 6.61
N LEU A 217 -6.54 6.71 6.72
CA LEU A 217 -6.94 6.01 7.94
C LEU A 217 -5.96 6.31 9.09
N LEU A 218 -4.65 6.23 8.85
CA LEU A 218 -3.62 6.55 9.83
C LEU A 218 -3.76 7.99 10.34
N SER A 219 -4.00 8.95 9.42
CA SER A 219 -4.27 10.32 9.80
C SER A 219 -5.52 10.43 10.67
N GLY A 220 -6.62 9.75 10.28
CA GLY A 220 -7.85 9.74 11.07
C GLY A 220 -7.69 9.16 12.47
N LEU A 221 -6.88 8.11 12.63
CA LEU A 221 -6.56 7.52 13.95
C LEU A 221 -5.75 8.46 14.84
N SER A 222 -5.02 9.43 14.27
CA SER A 222 -4.23 10.39 15.05
C SER A 222 -5.07 11.50 15.69
N PHE A 223 -6.35 11.61 15.31
CA PHE A 223 -7.30 12.59 15.85
C PHE A 223 -8.37 11.99 16.78
N LEU A 224 -8.33 10.68 16.98
CA LEU A 224 -9.20 9.94 17.92
C LEU A 224 -8.46 9.72 19.24
#